data_AF-A0A1U7SUR0-F1
#
_entry.id   AF-A0A1U7SUR0-F1
#
_cell.length_a   1.000
_cell.length_b   1.000
_cell.length_c   1.000
_cell.angle_alpha   90.00
_cell.angle_beta   90.00
_cell.angle_gamma   90.00
#
_symmetry.space_group_name_H-M   'P 1'
#
loop_
_entity.id
_entity.type
_entity.pdbx_description
1 polymer ?
#
loop_
_entity_poly.entity_id
_entity_poly.type
_entity_poly.pdbx_seq_one_letter_code
_entity_poly.pdbx_strand_id
1 'polypeptide(L)'
;MALKCVTGLTAPCALVFHDLSPPCTGVRIQGSVPSDCQRFSVDFCCGEETNHDVAFHFNPRFDQNTVVCNSFQNQKWQSEQTNAENPFRHETCFQLDFSITNEHFEVLVNNEVFERFRHRIPLCHVKVLEVGPKVDIHKIEFF
;
A
#
# COMPACT_ATOMS: atom_id res chain seq x y z
N MET A 1 -4.78 -2.26 -21.46
CA MET A 1 -5.14 -0.86 -21.20
C MET A 1 -4.72 -0.58 -19.77
N ALA A 2 -3.70 0.25 -19.53
CA ALA A 2 -3.22 0.49 -18.16
C ALA A 2 -4.28 1.32 -17.39
N LEU A 3 -4.68 0.85 -16.21
CA LEU A 3 -5.50 1.61 -15.26
C LEU A 3 -4.72 2.88 -14.89
N LYS A 4 -4.98 4.01 -15.55
CA LYS A 4 -4.24 5.25 -15.26
C LYS A 4 -4.75 5.94 -13.99
N CYS A 5 -6.04 5.87 -13.75
CA CYS A 5 -6.70 6.50 -12.62
C CYS A 5 -8.03 5.80 -12.35
N VAL A 6 -8.33 5.54 -11.08
CA VAL A 6 -9.59 4.94 -10.61
C VAL A 6 -10.15 5.81 -9.49
N THR A 7 -11.45 6.12 -9.57
CA THR A 7 -12.20 6.93 -8.59
C THR A 7 -13.50 6.21 -8.20
N GLY A 8 -14.12 6.60 -7.09
CA GLY A 8 -15.39 6.00 -6.64
C GLY A 8 -15.23 4.57 -6.10
N LEU A 9 -14.02 4.23 -5.64
CA LEU A 9 -13.74 2.99 -4.94
C LEU A 9 -14.22 3.09 -3.50
N THR A 10 -14.72 1.98 -2.96
CA THR A 10 -15.03 1.85 -1.54
C THR A 10 -14.11 0.80 -0.96
N ALA A 11 -13.42 1.12 0.14
CA ALA A 11 -12.58 0.15 0.83
C ALA A 11 -13.45 -0.82 1.67
N PRO A 12 -13.12 -2.12 1.74
CA PRO A 12 -11.98 -2.75 1.10
C PRO A 12 -12.18 -2.95 -0.41
N CYS A 13 -11.10 -2.82 -1.19
CA CYS A 13 -11.12 -3.06 -2.63
C CYS A 13 -9.80 -3.66 -3.13
N ALA A 14 -9.87 -4.34 -4.28
CA ALA A 14 -8.71 -4.89 -4.98
C ALA A 14 -8.66 -4.37 -6.42
N LEU A 15 -7.46 -4.01 -6.90
CA LEU A 15 -7.21 -3.58 -8.26
C LEU A 15 -6.16 -4.48 -8.90
N VAL A 16 -6.56 -5.21 -9.94
CA VAL A 16 -5.68 -6.07 -10.73
C VAL A 16 -4.94 -5.24 -11.76
N PHE A 17 -3.63 -5.41 -11.85
CA PHE A 17 -2.78 -4.83 -12.89
C PHE A 17 -1.89 -5.89 -13.51
N HIS A 18 -1.58 -5.72 -14.79
CA HIS A 18 -0.84 -6.73 -15.54
C HIS A 18 0.68 -6.62 -15.36
N ASP A 19 1.18 -5.44 -15.00
CA ASP A 19 2.61 -5.23 -14.74
C ASP A 19 2.85 -3.93 -13.96
N LEU A 20 3.72 -3.98 -12.94
CA LEU A 20 4.33 -2.80 -12.31
C LEU A 20 5.73 -2.52 -12.86
N SER A 21 6.19 -3.29 -13.84
CA SER A 21 7.44 -3.02 -14.53
C SER A 21 7.34 -1.73 -15.39
N PRO A 22 8.49 -1.12 -15.74
CA PRO A 22 8.50 0.10 -16.53
C PRO A 22 7.62 0.00 -17.78
N PRO A 23 6.78 1.03 -18.05
CA PRO A 23 6.88 2.39 -17.54
C PRO A 23 6.10 2.67 -16.26
N CYS A 24 5.49 1.68 -15.59
CA CYS A 24 4.88 1.92 -14.29
C CYS A 24 6.01 2.14 -13.27
N THR A 25 6.02 3.32 -12.65
CA THR A 25 7.02 3.78 -11.68
C THR A 25 6.43 3.94 -10.29
N GLY A 26 5.10 3.91 -10.13
CA GLY A 26 4.48 3.91 -8.82
C GLY A 26 2.96 3.90 -8.78
N VAL A 27 2.45 3.89 -7.55
CA VAL A 27 1.02 3.97 -7.21
C VAL A 27 0.81 5.15 -6.28
N ARG A 28 -0.18 6.00 -6.57
CA ARG A 28 -0.60 7.12 -5.72
C ARG A 28 -2.02 6.88 -5.23
N ILE A 29 -2.23 7.01 -3.93
CA ILE A 29 -3.54 6.93 -3.27
C ILE A 29 -3.81 8.27 -2.61
N GLN A 30 -4.92 8.90 -2.99
CA GLN A 30 -5.47 10.05 -2.29
C GLN A 30 -6.72 9.60 -1.54
N GLY A 31 -6.79 9.96 -0.27
CA GLY A 31 -7.86 9.50 0.61
C GLY A 31 -7.98 10.32 1.88
N SER A 32 -8.82 9.87 2.80
CA SER A 32 -8.93 10.39 4.16
C SER A 32 -9.08 9.25 5.17
N VAL A 33 -8.72 9.55 6.42
CA VAL A 33 -8.83 8.58 7.52
C VAL A 33 -10.16 8.83 8.25
N PRO A 34 -11.08 7.84 8.33
CA PRO A 34 -12.29 7.95 9.14
C PRO A 34 -11.96 8.14 10.62
N SER A 35 -12.81 8.84 11.38
CA SER A 35 -12.58 9.15 12.81
C SER A 35 -12.47 7.92 13.72
N ASP A 36 -13.06 6.79 13.33
CA ASP A 36 -13.04 5.52 14.07
C ASP A 36 -11.97 4.53 13.57
N CYS A 37 -11.10 4.95 12.65
CA CYS A 37 -10.04 4.10 12.11
C CYS A 37 -9.01 3.75 13.18
N GLN A 38 -8.88 2.47 13.51
CA GLN A 38 -7.78 1.96 14.34
C GLN A 38 -6.56 1.57 13.50
N ARG A 39 -6.80 1.09 12.28
CA ARG A 39 -5.77 0.65 11.32
C ARG A 39 -6.38 0.51 9.93
N PHE A 40 -5.56 0.67 8.91
CA PHE A 40 -5.86 0.28 7.53
C PHE A 40 -4.61 -0.35 6.90
N SER A 41 -4.75 -1.02 5.76
CA SER A 41 -3.60 -1.56 5.01
C SER A 41 -3.66 -1.19 3.55
N VAL A 42 -2.47 -1.15 2.94
CA VAL A 42 -2.29 -1.18 1.49
C VAL A 42 -1.33 -2.32 1.20
N ASP A 43 -1.77 -3.26 0.38
CA ASP A 43 -1.11 -4.53 0.17
C ASP A 43 -0.80 -4.73 -1.33
N PHE A 44 0.46 -5.00 -1.62
CA PHE A 44 0.95 -5.39 -2.95
C PHE A 44 1.01 -6.91 -3.02
N CYS A 45 0.00 -7.51 -3.64
CA CYS A 45 -0.29 -8.94 -3.60
C CYS A 45 0.15 -9.65 -4.89
N CYS A 46 0.56 -10.93 -4.75
CA CYS A 46 1.09 -11.72 -5.86
C CYS A 46 0.02 -12.43 -6.72
N GLY A 47 -1.23 -12.41 -6.28
CA GLY A 47 -2.35 -13.11 -6.91
C GLY A 47 -3.70 -12.60 -6.41
N GLU A 48 -4.77 -13.11 -7.01
CA GLU A 48 -6.17 -12.81 -6.64
C GLU A 48 -6.77 -13.94 -5.78
N GLU A 49 -6.11 -15.09 -5.76
CA GLU A 49 -6.53 -16.27 -5.02
C GLU A 49 -6.39 -16.11 -3.51
N THR A 50 -7.21 -16.83 -2.74
CA THR A 50 -7.05 -16.87 -1.30
C THR A 50 -5.65 -17.40 -0.94
N ASN A 51 -5.05 -16.83 0.11
CA ASN A 51 -3.72 -17.20 0.60
C ASN A 51 -2.55 -16.85 -0.34
N HIS A 52 -2.70 -15.90 -1.26
CA HIS A 52 -1.57 -15.38 -2.02
C HIS A 52 -0.49 -14.77 -1.11
N ASP A 53 0.75 -14.73 -1.61
CA ASP A 53 1.82 -13.97 -0.96
C ASP A 53 1.54 -12.45 -1.05
N VAL A 54 2.04 -11.70 -0.07
CA VAL A 54 2.02 -10.23 -0.03
C VAL A 54 3.46 -9.74 -0.08
N ALA A 55 3.85 -9.14 -1.21
CA ALA A 55 5.19 -8.63 -1.43
C ALA A 55 5.50 -7.45 -0.50
N PHE A 56 4.51 -6.58 -0.30
CA PHE A 56 4.61 -5.45 0.60
C PHE A 56 3.26 -5.15 1.25
N HIS A 57 3.23 -5.29 2.57
CA HIS A 57 2.13 -4.91 3.46
C HIS A 57 2.49 -3.61 4.15
N PHE A 58 1.76 -2.53 3.85
CA PHE A 58 1.91 -1.23 4.51
C PHE A 58 0.71 -1.00 5.44
N ASN A 59 0.95 -0.95 6.75
CA ASN A 59 -0.12 -0.95 7.74
C ASN A 59 0.05 0.13 8.81
N PRO A 60 -0.53 1.32 8.59
CA PRO A 60 -0.69 2.33 9.62
C PRO A 60 -1.61 1.84 10.74
N ARG A 61 -1.13 1.97 11.99
CA ARG A 61 -1.79 1.56 13.22
C ARG A 61 -1.94 2.77 14.14
N PHE A 62 -3.15 3.26 14.30
CA PHE A 62 -3.47 4.43 15.14
C PHE A 62 -3.52 4.06 16.63
N ASP A 63 -3.95 2.83 16.94
CA ASP A 63 -3.96 2.27 18.30
C ASP A 63 -2.55 2.12 18.91
N GLN A 64 -1.53 1.98 18.07
CA GLN A 64 -0.13 1.86 18.45
C GLN A 64 0.70 3.12 18.13
N ASN A 65 0.12 4.08 17.41
CA ASN A 65 0.82 5.23 16.82
C ASN A 65 2.07 4.85 16.00
N THR A 66 1.97 3.78 15.20
CA THR A 66 3.08 3.25 14.39
C THR A 66 2.64 2.98 12.97
N VAL A 67 3.61 2.75 12.08
CA VAL A 67 3.36 2.10 10.79
C VAL A 67 4.19 0.83 10.73
N VAL A 68 3.54 -0.29 10.42
CA VAL A 68 4.19 -1.58 10.26
C VAL A 68 4.26 -1.94 8.79
N CYS A 69 5.46 -2.29 8.36
CA CYS A 69 5.78 -2.78 7.03
C CYS A 69 6.22 -4.24 7.11
N ASN A 70 5.67 -5.11 6.26
CA ASN A 70 6.08 -6.51 6.22
C ASN A 70 5.85 -7.14 4.84
N SER A 71 6.20 -8.42 4.71
CA SER A 71 5.80 -9.28 3.62
C SER A 71 5.16 -10.54 4.20
N PHE A 72 4.18 -11.11 3.49
CA PHE A 72 3.62 -12.42 3.79
C PHE A 72 4.11 -13.40 2.73
N GLN A 73 4.82 -14.44 3.15
CA GLN A 73 5.45 -15.41 2.26
C GLN A 73 5.21 -16.82 2.79
N ASN A 74 4.80 -17.74 1.92
CA ASN A 74 4.59 -19.14 2.29
C ASN A 74 3.70 -19.30 3.54
N GLN A 75 2.59 -18.57 3.56
CA GLN A 75 1.62 -18.56 4.65
C GLN A 75 2.11 -17.98 5.99
N LYS A 76 3.20 -17.20 5.97
CA LYS A 76 3.78 -16.62 7.18
C LYS A 76 4.18 -15.17 6.99
N TRP A 77 3.86 -14.35 7.98
CA TRP A 77 4.44 -13.03 8.13
C TRP A 77 5.94 -13.15 8.40
N GLN A 78 6.71 -12.30 7.72
CA GLN A 78 8.15 -12.23 7.91
C GLN A 78 8.49 -11.23 9.04
N SER A 79 9.75 -10.81 9.15
CA SER A 79 10.15 -9.82 10.15
C SER A 79 9.56 -8.44 9.84
N GLU A 80 8.87 -7.84 10.82
CA GLU A 80 8.30 -6.49 10.70
C GLU A 80 9.41 -5.42 10.61
N GLN A 81 9.15 -4.37 9.82
CA GLN A 81 9.83 -3.08 9.90
C GLN A 81 8.83 -2.07 10.45
N THR A 82 9.11 -1.52 11.62
CA THR A 82 8.16 -0.68 12.36
C THR A 82 8.70 0.74 12.49
N ASN A 83 7.93 1.71 12.02
CA ASN A 83 8.18 3.13 12.23
C ASN A 83 7.47 3.61 13.49
N ALA A 84 8.19 4.38 14.31
CA ALA A 84 7.75 4.81 15.64
C ALA A 84 6.68 5.93 15.61
N GLU A 85 6.44 6.54 14.45
CA GLU A 85 5.45 7.62 14.30
C GLU A 85 4.54 7.33 13.11
N ASN A 86 3.23 7.42 13.34
CA ASN A 86 2.23 7.34 12.30
C ASN A 86 2.01 8.73 11.68
N PRO A 87 2.28 8.93 10.37
CA PRO A 87 2.16 10.24 9.73
C PRO A 87 0.70 10.60 9.38
N PHE A 88 -0.22 9.66 9.54
CA PHE A 88 -1.64 9.85 9.24
C PHE A 88 -2.39 10.39 10.46
N ARG A 89 -3.45 11.16 10.20
CA ARG A 89 -4.34 11.71 11.23
C ARG A 89 -5.78 11.41 10.88
N HIS A 90 -6.59 11.10 11.90
CA HIS A 90 -8.04 11.01 11.75
C HIS A 90 -8.62 12.27 11.13
N GLU A 91 -9.68 12.08 10.34
CA GLU A 91 -10.47 13.13 9.69
C GLU A 91 -9.65 14.05 8.77
N THR A 92 -8.46 13.60 8.37
CA THR A 92 -7.50 14.36 7.57
C THR A 92 -7.26 13.66 6.23
N CYS A 93 -7.21 14.44 5.16
CA CYS A 93 -6.83 13.94 3.84
C CYS A 93 -5.33 13.63 3.79
N PHE A 94 -4.96 12.63 3.00
CA PHE A 94 -3.57 12.28 2.74
C PHE A 94 -3.33 12.05 1.25
N GLN A 95 -2.07 12.20 0.85
CA GLN A 95 -1.51 11.60 -0.35
C GLN A 95 -0.47 10.57 0.07
N LEU A 96 -0.63 9.34 -0.43
CA LEU A 96 0.26 8.22 -0.17
C LEU A 96 0.81 7.74 -1.51
N ASP A 97 2.11 7.89 -1.71
CA ASP A 97 2.79 7.48 -2.93
C ASP A 97 3.71 6.30 -2.64
N PHE A 98 3.62 5.28 -3.48
CA PHE A 98 4.53 4.15 -3.53
C PHE A 98 5.34 4.27 -4.82
N SER A 99 6.54 4.85 -4.72
CA SER A 99 7.48 4.87 -5.85
C SER A 99 8.23 3.54 -5.88
N ILE A 100 8.18 2.86 -7.02
CA ILE A 100 8.72 1.52 -7.20
C ILE A 100 10.06 1.63 -7.93
N THR A 101 11.13 1.30 -7.22
CA THR A 101 12.48 1.25 -7.79
C THR A 101 12.91 -0.20 -8.00
N ASN A 102 14.09 -0.41 -8.59
CA ASN A 102 14.68 -1.75 -8.70
C ASN A 102 15.07 -2.35 -7.33
N GLU A 103 15.21 -1.55 -6.29
CA GLU A 103 15.73 -2.01 -4.99
C GLU A 103 14.66 -2.09 -3.90
N HIS A 104 13.70 -1.18 -3.91
CA HIS A 104 12.70 -1.03 -2.85
C HIS A 104 11.43 -0.30 -3.32
N PHE A 105 10.38 -0.42 -2.51
CA PHE A 105 9.27 0.52 -2.49
C PHE A 105 9.67 1.74 -1.65
N GLU A 106 9.69 2.93 -2.24
CA GLU A 106 9.85 4.19 -1.53
C GLU A 106 8.47 4.78 -1.26
N VAL A 107 8.12 4.89 0.02
CA VAL A 107 6.83 5.39 0.49
C VAL A 107 6.97 6.87 0.81
N LEU A 108 6.11 7.67 0.21
CA LEU A 108 5.96 9.08 0.54
C LEU A 108 4.57 9.34 1.12
N VAL A 109 4.51 10.07 2.23
CA VAL A 109 3.26 10.56 2.80
C VAL A 109 3.27 12.07 2.70
N ASN A 110 2.28 12.64 2.01
CA ASN A 110 2.16 14.08 1.75
C ASN A 110 3.42 14.68 1.10
N ASN A 111 4.02 13.94 0.15
CA ASN A 111 5.24 14.28 -0.59
C ASN A 111 6.55 14.24 0.24
N GLU A 112 6.51 13.75 1.48
CA GLU A 112 7.71 13.54 2.29
C GLU A 112 8.06 12.05 2.34
N VAL A 113 9.34 11.71 2.15
CA VAL A 113 9.82 10.32 2.23
C VAL A 113 9.62 9.81 3.65
N PHE A 114 8.85 8.73 3.78
CA PHE A 114 8.49 8.13 5.05
C PHE A 114 9.21 6.80 5.29
N GLU A 115 9.26 5.92 4.29
CA GLU A 115 9.79 4.55 4.45
C GLU A 115 10.44 4.05 3.15
N ARG A 116 11.41 3.14 3.26
CA ARG A 116 12.04 2.44 2.14
C ARG A 116 12.03 0.93 2.40
N PHE A 117 11.02 0.25 1.88
CA PHE A 117 10.87 -1.19 2.06
C PHE A 117 11.55 -1.97 0.92
N ARG A 118 12.72 -2.57 1.21
CA ARG A 118 13.44 -3.41 0.25
C ARG A 118 12.59 -4.57 -0.25
N HIS A 119 12.68 -4.86 -1.55
CA HIS A 119 11.95 -5.97 -2.16
C HIS A 119 12.35 -7.30 -1.51
N ARG A 120 11.35 -7.99 -0.94
CA ARG A 120 11.51 -9.37 -0.41
C ARG A 120 10.97 -10.43 -1.37
N ILE A 121 10.15 -10.03 -2.33
CA ILE A 121 9.61 -10.84 -3.43
C ILE A 121 9.91 -10.09 -4.74
N PRO A 122 10.26 -10.78 -5.84
CA PRO A 122 10.43 -10.14 -7.15
C PRO A 122 9.19 -9.37 -7.59
N LEU A 123 9.38 -8.14 -8.08
CA LEU A 123 8.28 -7.27 -8.54
C LEU A 123 7.40 -7.88 -9.64
N CYS A 124 7.97 -8.74 -10.49
CA CYS A 124 7.22 -9.43 -11.55
C CYS A 124 6.14 -10.39 -11.03
N HIS A 125 6.14 -10.72 -9.74
CA HIS A 125 5.09 -11.52 -9.13
C HIS A 125 3.92 -10.67 -8.63
N VAL A 126 4.09 -9.37 -8.44
CA VAL A 126 3.07 -8.47 -7.89
C VAL A 126 2.04 -8.16 -8.98
N LYS A 127 0.76 -8.38 -8.69
CA LYS A 127 -0.35 -8.29 -9.67
C LYS A 127 -1.59 -7.56 -9.16
N VAL A 128 -1.71 -7.41 -7.85
CA VAL A 128 -2.92 -6.86 -7.23
C VAL A 128 -2.53 -5.82 -6.18
N LEU A 129 -3.25 -4.70 -6.16
CA LEU A 129 -3.21 -3.72 -5.10
C LEU A 129 -4.49 -3.89 -4.30
N GLU A 130 -4.37 -4.30 -3.05
CA GLU A 130 -5.49 -4.38 -2.12
C GLU A 130 -5.42 -3.22 -1.14
N VAL A 131 -6.56 -2.60 -0.89
CA VAL A 131 -6.70 -1.59 0.15
C VAL A 131 -7.68 -2.14 1.19
N GLY A 132 -7.20 -2.26 2.42
CA GLY A 132 -7.97 -2.78 3.55
C GLY A 132 -9.13 -1.86 3.96
N PRO A 133 -9.99 -2.30 4.90
CA PRO A 133 -11.11 -1.49 5.37
C PRO A 133 -10.63 -0.27 6.17
N LYS A 134 -11.57 0.61 6.54
CA LYS A 134 -11.36 1.77 7.44
C LYS A 134 -10.42 2.84 6.89
N VAL A 135 -10.46 3.06 5.58
CA VAL A 135 -9.86 4.21 4.90
C VAL A 135 -10.80 4.66 3.78
N ASP A 136 -10.96 5.96 3.60
CA ASP A 136 -11.73 6.51 2.49
C ASP A 136 -10.81 6.74 1.31
N ILE A 137 -11.17 6.19 0.14
CA ILE A 137 -10.38 6.29 -1.09
C ILE A 137 -11.04 7.31 -2.00
N HIS A 138 -10.36 8.41 -2.27
CA HIS A 138 -10.82 9.41 -3.24
C HIS A 138 -10.36 9.04 -4.64
N LYS A 139 -9.10 8.61 -4.77
CA LYS A 139 -8.46 8.38 -6.07
C LYS A 139 -7.27 7.43 -5.92
N ILE A 140 -7.10 6.53 -6.88
CA ILE A 140 -5.89 5.72 -7.06
C ILE A 140 -5.35 5.97 -8.47
N GLU A 141 -4.06 6.30 -8.59
CA GLU A 141 -3.37 6.52 -9.87
C GLU A 141 -2.16 5.63 -9.98
N PHE A 142 -1.93 5.08 -11.17
CA PHE A 142 -0.70 4.36 -11.52
C PHE A 142 0.08 5.27 -12.47
N PHE A 143 1.34 5.56 -12.14
CA PHE A 143 2.15 6.55 -12.86
C PHE A 143 3.54 6.03 -13.24
#